data_AF-A0A1N7L5A4-F1
#
_entry.id   AF-A0A1N7L5A4-F1
#
_cell.length_a   1.000
_cell.length_b   1.000
_cell.length_c   1.000
_cell.angle_alpha   90.00
_cell.angle_beta   90.00
_cell.angle_gamma   90.00
#
_symmetry.space_group_name_H-M   'P 1'
#
loop_
_entity.id
_entity.type
_entity.pdbx_description
1 polymer ?
#
loop_
_entity_poly.entity_id
_entity_poly.type
_entity_poly.pdbx_seq_one_letter_code
_entity_poly.pdbx_strand_id
1 'polypeptide(L)'
;MTDSRTDPSVVFLQRLLTSIRMGHRLDDPRNVDVLQRWVAICKGLPDNALLSIIPQTLRGLLRQADHVAQLTGPCGISPGHPMQHESIAPYVISYRRYQISRGEDPKDEQARRAIEGLRAELRSLREQFNVVFDQLAGLEQERERLSAENDSLQQQVLAERLRGDDAERRLRLAREKAFRLFRLYLFMLKEERTRLSNDPSRERLLTAEIAVETHAATLEALGSEAEADQQARDILGEALFVEYFHGSGPATIDAAEPGVRSPSAETRQQAEEPPSYPPQQAPHMAPPPRFRPVTPPPGVAVQTTGAPAAAQPAPQPASAGTVHMLRPRQPGGY
;
A
#
# COMPACT_ATOMS: atom_id res chain seq x y z
N MET A 1 -63.56 7.45 29.93
CA MET A 1 -62.90 6.28 30.52
C MET A 1 -61.97 5.72 29.47
N THR A 2 -60.71 6.13 29.55
CA THR A 2 -59.66 5.95 28.54
C THR A 2 -58.68 4.90 29.04
N ASP A 3 -58.67 3.73 28.40
CA ASP A 3 -57.70 2.66 28.65
C ASP A 3 -56.28 3.17 28.36
N SER A 4 -55.60 3.59 29.42
CA SER A 4 -54.28 4.24 29.39
C SER A 4 -53.13 3.27 29.65
N ARG A 5 -53.28 1.96 29.38
CA ARG A 5 -52.29 0.96 29.83
C ARG A 5 -51.92 -0.16 28.87
N THR A 6 -52.43 -0.19 27.65
CA THR A 6 -51.99 -1.20 26.67
C THR A 6 -50.85 -0.63 25.85
N ASP A 7 -49.62 -1.09 26.14
CA ASP A 7 -48.43 -0.72 25.38
C ASP A 7 -48.67 -0.99 23.87
N PRO A 8 -48.54 0.01 22.98
CA PRO A 8 -48.83 -0.14 21.56
C PRO A 8 -47.96 -1.21 20.89
N SER A 9 -46.78 -1.52 21.44
CA SER A 9 -45.92 -2.60 20.96
C SER A 9 -46.52 -3.99 21.20
N VAL A 10 -47.22 -4.19 22.32
CA VAL A 10 -47.90 -5.45 22.66
C VAL A 10 -49.11 -5.66 21.75
N VAL A 11 -49.89 -4.60 21.50
CA VAL A 11 -51.03 -4.65 20.58
C VAL A 11 -50.58 -4.97 19.15
N PHE A 12 -49.46 -4.39 18.71
CA PHE A 12 -48.85 -4.72 17.43
C PHE A 12 -48.45 -6.20 17.34
N LEU A 13 -47.75 -6.71 18.35
CA LEU A 13 -47.34 -8.12 18.38
C LEU A 13 -48.55 -9.06 18.34
N GLN A 14 -49.61 -8.77 19.08
CA GLN A 14 -50.85 -9.55 19.07
C GLN A 14 -51.50 -9.59 17.68
N ARG A 15 -51.56 -8.45 16.99
CA ARG A 15 -52.11 -8.38 15.61
C ARG A 15 -51.23 -9.10 14.60
N LEU A 16 -49.92 -9.00 14.75
CA LEU A 16 -48.96 -9.71 13.92
C LEU A 16 -49.12 -11.23 14.10
N LEU A 17 -49.16 -11.72 15.34
CA LEU A 17 -49.39 -13.13 15.65
C LEU A 17 -50.75 -13.63 15.14
N THR A 18 -51.79 -12.81 15.25
CA THR A 18 -53.11 -13.14 14.69
C THR A 18 -53.04 -13.29 13.16
N SER A 19 -52.35 -12.37 12.49
CA SER A 19 -52.17 -12.41 11.03
C SER A 19 -51.35 -13.63 10.57
N ILE A 20 -50.33 -14.00 11.33
CA ILE A 20 -49.51 -15.20 11.09
C ILE A 20 -50.36 -16.47 11.25
N ARG A 21 -51.18 -16.55 12.31
CA ARG A 21 -52.10 -17.70 12.53
C ARG A 21 -53.15 -17.83 11.42
N MET A 22 -53.61 -16.71 10.86
CA MET A 22 -54.53 -16.69 9.72
C MET A 22 -53.84 -17.03 8.39
N GLY A 23 -52.51 -17.19 8.36
CA GLY A 23 -51.75 -17.52 7.17
C GLY A 23 -51.75 -16.40 6.13
N HIS A 24 -51.84 -15.15 6.55
CA HIS A 24 -51.77 -14.02 5.63
C HIS A 24 -50.37 -13.85 5.07
N ARG A 25 -50.26 -13.68 3.75
CA ARG A 25 -49.00 -13.29 3.09
C ARG A 25 -48.52 -11.92 3.60
N LEU A 26 -47.25 -11.87 4.02
CA LEU A 26 -46.57 -10.71 4.58
C LEU A 26 -45.21 -10.44 3.90
N ASP A 27 -44.91 -11.16 2.83
CA ASP A 27 -43.59 -11.32 2.21
C ASP A 27 -43.21 -10.18 1.26
N ASP A 28 -44.13 -9.76 0.39
CA ASP A 28 -43.81 -8.78 -0.66
C ASP A 28 -44.36 -7.39 -0.33
N PRO A 29 -43.51 -6.43 0.12
CA PRO A 29 -43.94 -5.06 0.40
C PRO A 29 -44.27 -4.26 -0.88
N ARG A 30 -44.12 -4.83 -2.08
CA ARG A 30 -44.56 -4.20 -3.33
C ARG A 30 -46.04 -4.48 -3.63
N ASN A 31 -46.61 -5.51 -3.02
CA ASN A 31 -48.01 -5.85 -3.19
C ASN A 31 -48.89 -4.96 -2.28
N VAL A 32 -49.83 -4.26 -2.88
CA VAL A 32 -50.74 -3.32 -2.19
C VAL A 32 -51.57 -4.02 -1.10
N ASP A 33 -52.03 -5.25 -1.35
CA ASP A 33 -52.83 -6.00 -0.37
C ASP A 33 -52.01 -6.35 0.87
N VAL A 34 -50.73 -6.70 0.67
CA VAL A 34 -49.77 -7.00 1.74
C VAL A 34 -49.49 -5.73 2.55
N LEU A 35 -49.33 -4.58 1.89
CA LEU A 35 -49.16 -3.29 2.54
C LEU A 35 -50.39 -2.87 3.35
N GLN A 36 -51.60 -3.07 2.83
CA GLN A 36 -52.84 -2.79 3.58
C GLN A 36 -52.91 -3.60 4.87
N ARG A 37 -52.55 -4.89 4.82
CA ARG A 37 -52.46 -5.75 6.01
C ARG A 37 -51.42 -5.25 6.99
N TRP A 38 -50.21 -4.91 6.53
CA TRP A 38 -49.19 -4.34 7.38
C TRP A 38 -49.63 -3.03 8.04
N VAL A 39 -50.34 -2.15 7.32
CA VAL A 39 -50.89 -0.92 7.91
C VAL A 39 -51.91 -1.23 9.00
N ALA A 40 -52.79 -2.22 8.78
CA ALA A 40 -53.75 -2.68 9.78
C ALA A 40 -53.07 -3.27 11.03
N ILE A 41 -52.03 -4.10 10.84
CA ILE A 41 -51.22 -4.66 11.93
C ILE A 41 -50.57 -3.54 12.73
N CYS A 42 -49.93 -2.58 12.06
CA CYS A 42 -49.19 -1.49 12.68
C CYS A 42 -50.07 -0.37 13.28
N LYS A 43 -51.40 -0.42 13.15
CA LYS A 43 -52.31 0.69 13.52
C LYS A 43 -52.08 1.17 14.95
N GLY A 44 -51.82 2.47 15.14
CA GLY A 44 -51.54 3.06 16.46
C GLY A 44 -50.05 3.15 16.84
N LEU A 45 -49.14 2.58 16.05
CA LEU A 45 -47.71 2.85 16.16
C LEU A 45 -47.31 4.11 15.38
N PRO A 46 -46.42 4.96 15.94
CA PRO A 46 -45.90 6.13 15.23
C PRO A 46 -44.88 5.71 14.15
N ASP A 47 -44.82 6.46 13.04
CA ASP A 47 -44.03 6.11 11.85
C ASP A 47 -42.53 5.98 12.14
N ASN A 48 -41.98 6.81 13.03
CA ASN A 48 -40.57 6.76 13.42
C ASN A 48 -40.19 5.46 14.15
N ALA A 49 -41.13 4.83 14.86
CA ALA A 49 -40.89 3.59 15.59
C ALA A 49 -41.01 2.34 14.70
N LEU A 50 -41.67 2.44 13.54
CA LEU A 50 -41.85 1.29 12.65
C LEU A 50 -40.52 0.74 12.10
N LEU A 51 -39.55 1.63 11.84
CA LEU A 51 -38.23 1.26 11.32
C LEU A 51 -37.46 0.34 12.28
N SER A 52 -37.66 0.47 13.59
CA SER A 52 -36.99 -0.38 14.58
C SER A 52 -37.86 -1.55 15.01
N ILE A 53 -39.16 -1.33 15.24
CA ILE A 53 -40.05 -2.35 15.81
C ILE A 53 -40.25 -3.52 14.85
N ILE A 54 -40.56 -3.27 13.57
CA ILE A 54 -40.90 -4.34 12.62
C ILE A 54 -39.72 -5.31 12.42
N PRO A 55 -38.49 -4.86 12.10
CA PRO A 55 -37.38 -5.78 11.91
C PRO A 55 -37.01 -6.53 13.19
N GLN A 56 -37.08 -5.88 14.36
CA GLN A 56 -36.76 -6.50 15.64
C GLN A 56 -37.77 -7.59 16.03
N THR A 57 -39.07 -7.35 15.89
CA THR A 57 -40.08 -8.36 16.22
C THR A 57 -40.06 -9.52 15.25
N LEU A 58 -39.90 -9.29 13.94
CA LEU A 58 -39.78 -10.37 12.96
C LEU A 58 -38.55 -11.26 13.25
N ARG A 59 -37.40 -10.65 13.55
CA ARG A 59 -36.20 -11.40 13.97
C ARG A 59 -36.42 -12.16 15.27
N GLY A 60 -37.13 -11.57 16.23
CA GLY A 60 -37.47 -12.22 17.50
C GLY A 60 -38.33 -13.47 17.27
N LEU A 61 -39.36 -13.36 16.43
CA LEU A 61 -40.25 -14.47 16.09
C LEU A 61 -39.55 -15.56 15.28
N LEU A 62 -38.66 -15.19 14.36
CA LEU A 62 -37.86 -16.16 13.59
C LEU A 62 -36.84 -16.94 14.43
N ARG A 63 -36.52 -16.48 15.65
CA ARG A 63 -35.69 -17.25 16.59
C ARG A 63 -36.50 -18.28 17.38
N GLN A 64 -37.82 -18.18 17.40
CA GLN A 64 -38.71 -19.08 18.13
C GLN A 64 -39.18 -20.21 17.20
N ALA A 65 -38.78 -21.46 17.50
CA ALA A 65 -39.04 -22.62 16.64
C ALA A 65 -40.53 -22.79 16.27
N ASP A 66 -41.43 -22.49 17.20
CA ASP A 66 -42.89 -22.63 17.02
C ASP A 66 -43.45 -21.73 15.91
N HIS A 67 -42.82 -20.58 15.66
CA HIS A 67 -43.31 -19.59 14.69
C HIS A 67 -42.59 -19.63 13.35
N VAL A 68 -41.41 -20.25 13.27
CA VAL A 68 -40.61 -20.32 12.03
C VAL A 68 -41.40 -21.00 10.91
N ALA A 69 -42.02 -22.15 11.18
CA ALA A 69 -42.79 -22.88 10.16
C ALA A 69 -43.97 -22.05 9.60
N GLN A 70 -44.65 -21.29 10.46
CA GLN A 70 -45.78 -20.43 10.07
C GLN A 70 -45.33 -19.15 9.35
N LEU A 71 -44.18 -18.59 9.72
CA LEU A 71 -43.62 -17.41 9.06
C LEU A 71 -43.08 -17.74 7.67
N THR A 72 -42.34 -18.85 7.53
CA THR A 72 -41.70 -19.20 6.26
C THR A 72 -42.66 -19.82 5.26
N GLY A 73 -43.65 -20.61 5.71
CA GLY A 73 -44.64 -21.25 4.83
C GLY A 73 -45.69 -20.26 4.31
N PRO A 74 -46.80 -20.03 5.04
CA PRO A 74 -47.92 -19.23 4.54
C PRO A 74 -47.63 -17.72 4.50
N CYS A 75 -46.79 -17.19 5.38
CA CYS A 75 -46.50 -15.75 5.40
C CYS A 75 -45.39 -15.33 4.42
N GLY A 76 -44.54 -16.28 3.97
CA GLY A 76 -43.43 -16.07 3.04
C GLY A 76 -42.24 -15.27 3.61
N ILE A 77 -42.14 -15.14 4.93
CA ILE A 77 -41.03 -14.44 5.60
C ILE A 77 -39.90 -15.44 5.84
N SER A 78 -38.79 -15.27 5.12
CA SER A 78 -37.65 -16.17 5.16
C SER A 78 -36.53 -15.66 6.07
N PRO A 79 -35.95 -16.51 6.94
CA PRO A 79 -34.79 -16.14 7.73
C PRO A 79 -33.54 -15.87 6.87
N GLY A 80 -33.49 -16.36 5.63
CA GLY A 80 -32.37 -16.17 4.70
C GLY A 80 -32.29 -14.77 4.07
N HIS A 81 -33.30 -13.92 4.26
CA HIS A 81 -33.37 -12.60 3.64
C HIS A 81 -33.56 -11.47 4.68
N PRO A 82 -32.54 -11.15 5.49
CA PRO A 82 -32.66 -10.14 6.53
C PRO A 82 -32.98 -8.73 5.99
N MET A 83 -32.56 -8.43 4.76
CA MET A 83 -32.89 -7.18 4.08
C MET A 83 -34.37 -7.07 3.71
N GLN A 84 -35.06 -8.20 3.52
CA GLN A 84 -36.51 -8.20 3.31
C GLN A 84 -37.22 -7.61 4.54
N HIS A 85 -36.83 -8.02 5.75
CA HIS A 85 -37.44 -7.53 7.00
C HIS A 85 -37.22 -6.03 7.20
N GLU A 86 -36.02 -5.54 6.88
CA GLU A 86 -35.69 -4.11 6.94
C GLU A 86 -36.45 -3.30 5.91
N SER A 87 -36.71 -3.87 4.72
CA SER A 87 -37.42 -3.16 3.66
C SER A 87 -38.91 -2.95 3.97
N ILE A 88 -39.55 -3.79 4.78
CA ILE A 88 -41.01 -3.70 5.02
C ILE A 88 -41.39 -2.34 5.64
N ALA A 89 -40.65 -1.87 6.64
CA ALA A 89 -41.01 -0.66 7.39
C ALA A 89 -41.05 0.62 6.53
N PRO A 90 -40.03 0.94 5.69
CA PRO A 90 -40.10 2.06 4.76
C PRO A 90 -41.32 2.03 3.83
N TYR A 91 -41.67 0.86 3.28
CA TYR A 91 -42.83 0.74 2.38
C TYR A 91 -44.13 0.99 3.14
N VAL A 92 -44.30 0.44 4.34
CA VAL A 92 -45.49 0.67 5.18
C VAL A 92 -45.64 2.15 5.54
N ILE A 93 -44.56 2.83 5.92
CA ILE A 93 -44.57 4.28 6.19
C ILE A 93 -44.98 5.07 4.94
N SER A 94 -44.38 4.77 3.80
CA SER A 94 -44.70 5.43 2.53
C SER A 94 -46.16 5.23 2.14
N TYR A 95 -46.70 4.03 2.35
CA TYR A 95 -48.08 3.69 2.05
C TYR A 95 -49.08 4.37 3.01
N ARG A 96 -48.74 4.51 4.29
CA ARG A 96 -49.54 5.31 5.25
C ARG A 96 -49.61 6.77 4.84
N ARG A 97 -48.47 7.37 4.53
CA ARG A 97 -48.41 8.76 4.05
C ARG A 97 -49.20 8.93 2.75
N TYR A 98 -49.10 7.95 1.85
CA TYR A 98 -49.91 7.90 0.64
C TYR A 98 -51.41 7.86 0.95
N GLN A 99 -51.86 6.98 1.86
CA GLN A 99 -53.26 6.91 2.28
C GLN A 99 -53.75 8.22 2.92
N ILE A 100 -52.94 8.84 3.78
CA ILE A 100 -53.24 10.15 4.38
C ILE A 100 -53.34 11.24 3.30
N SER A 101 -52.42 11.25 2.34
CA SER A 101 -52.39 12.26 1.26
C SER A 101 -53.50 12.10 0.23
N ARG A 102 -54.06 10.89 0.07
CA ARG A 102 -55.10 10.60 -0.92
C ARG A 102 -56.49 11.05 -0.45
N GLY A 103 -56.68 11.25 0.86
CA GLY A 103 -58.02 11.46 1.43
C GLY A 103 -58.97 10.28 1.13
N GLU A 104 -60.23 10.40 1.53
CA GLU A 104 -61.26 9.42 1.16
C GLU A 104 -61.71 9.53 -0.31
N ASP A 105 -61.34 10.62 -1.01
CA ASP A 105 -61.87 10.95 -2.34
C ASP A 105 -60.88 10.70 -3.50
N PRO A 106 -61.10 9.70 -4.38
CA PRO A 106 -60.17 9.32 -5.45
C PRO A 106 -60.05 10.33 -6.61
N LYS A 107 -60.77 11.45 -6.55
CA LYS A 107 -60.79 12.52 -7.56
C LYS A 107 -60.04 13.79 -7.16
N ASP A 108 -59.40 13.80 -5.99
CA ASP A 108 -58.74 15.00 -5.50
C ASP A 108 -57.50 15.36 -6.35
N GLU A 109 -57.62 16.43 -7.13
CA GLU A 109 -56.58 16.95 -8.04
C GLU A 109 -55.31 17.36 -7.29
N GLN A 110 -55.45 17.85 -6.05
CA GLN A 110 -54.30 18.26 -5.23
C GLN A 110 -53.44 17.06 -4.83
N ALA A 111 -54.05 15.94 -4.46
CA ALA A 111 -53.34 14.70 -4.13
C ALA A 111 -52.55 14.17 -5.34
N ARG A 112 -53.12 14.25 -6.56
CA ARG A 112 -52.43 13.84 -7.80
C ARG A 112 -51.18 14.67 -8.05
N ARG A 113 -51.26 16.00 -7.92
CA ARG A 113 -50.10 16.90 -8.10
C ARG A 113 -49.01 16.64 -7.07
N ALA A 114 -49.38 16.39 -5.81
CA ALA A 114 -48.42 16.03 -4.77
C ALA A 114 -47.70 14.71 -5.08
N ILE A 115 -48.42 13.68 -5.56
CA ILE A 115 -47.82 12.40 -5.96
C ILE A 115 -46.87 12.57 -7.15
N GLU A 116 -47.24 13.39 -8.13
CA GLU A 116 -46.37 13.68 -9.28
C GLU A 116 -45.10 14.43 -8.85
N GLY A 117 -45.21 15.38 -7.93
CA GLY A 117 -44.06 16.06 -7.31
C GLY A 117 -43.11 15.08 -6.62
N LEU A 118 -43.63 14.22 -5.74
CA LEU A 118 -42.84 13.19 -5.05
C LEU A 118 -42.19 12.20 -6.04
N ARG A 119 -42.87 11.84 -7.13
CA ARG A 119 -42.27 10.99 -8.19
C ARG A 119 -41.17 11.70 -8.96
N ALA A 120 -41.26 13.02 -9.16
CA ALA A 120 -40.20 13.80 -9.76
C ALA A 120 -38.98 13.89 -8.83
N GLU A 121 -39.21 14.15 -7.55
CA GLU A 121 -38.15 14.16 -6.52
C GLU A 121 -37.45 12.81 -6.41
N LEU A 122 -38.19 11.70 -6.40
CA LEU A 122 -37.60 10.35 -6.38
C LEU A 122 -36.77 10.05 -7.63
N ARG A 123 -37.18 10.54 -8.80
CA ARG A 123 -36.38 10.40 -10.03
C ARG A 123 -35.09 11.22 -9.95
N SER A 124 -35.18 12.47 -9.51
CA SER A 124 -34.01 13.34 -9.31
C SER A 124 -33.04 12.75 -8.28
N LEU A 125 -33.55 12.26 -7.15
CA LEU A 125 -32.72 11.62 -6.13
C LEU A 125 -32.06 10.34 -6.66
N ARG A 126 -32.77 9.54 -7.45
CA ARG A 126 -32.21 8.35 -8.11
C ARG A 126 -31.10 8.73 -9.10
N GLU A 127 -31.28 9.78 -9.88
CA GLU A 127 -30.24 10.28 -10.79
C GLU A 127 -29.00 10.74 -10.02
N GLN A 128 -29.18 11.49 -8.92
CA GLN A 128 -28.09 11.88 -8.03
C GLN A 128 -27.37 10.66 -7.42
N PHE A 129 -28.12 9.64 -6.98
CA PHE A 129 -27.52 8.39 -6.49
C PHE A 129 -26.71 7.68 -7.57
N ASN A 130 -27.20 7.60 -8.80
CA ASN A 130 -26.46 6.99 -9.90
C ASN A 130 -25.14 7.72 -10.15
N VAL A 131 -25.13 9.06 -10.14
CA VAL A 131 -23.90 9.85 -10.27
C VAL A 131 -22.91 9.54 -9.15
N VAL A 132 -23.38 9.40 -7.91
CA VAL A 132 -22.51 9.03 -6.77
C VAL A 132 -21.96 7.61 -6.95
N PHE A 133 -22.76 6.67 -7.46
CA PHE A 133 -22.26 5.31 -7.76
C PHE A 133 -21.20 5.32 -8.87
N ASP A 134 -21.40 6.09 -9.93
CA ASP A 134 -20.42 6.23 -11.02
C ASP A 134 -19.11 6.86 -10.52
N GLN A 135 -19.21 7.88 -9.65
CA GLN A 135 -18.05 8.49 -9.01
C GLN A 135 -17.31 7.51 -8.08
N LEU A 136 -18.05 6.71 -7.30
CA LEU A 136 -17.46 5.71 -6.42
C LEU A 136 -16.76 4.61 -7.22
N ALA A 137 -17.36 4.14 -8.32
CA ALA A 137 -16.73 3.18 -9.22
C ALA A 137 -15.44 3.75 -9.86
N GLY A 138 -15.45 5.03 -10.26
CA GLY A 138 -14.25 5.71 -10.75
C GLY A 138 -13.13 5.78 -9.72
N LEU A 139 -13.47 6.13 -8.46
CA LEU A 139 -12.50 6.18 -7.36
C LEU A 139 -11.95 4.79 -6.99
N GLU A 140 -12.76 3.74 -7.08
CA GLU A 140 -12.31 2.37 -6.87
C GLU A 140 -11.31 1.92 -7.93
N GLN A 141 -11.54 2.28 -9.20
CA GLN A 141 -10.59 2.03 -10.29
C GLN A 141 -9.27 2.79 -10.11
N GLU A 142 -9.34 4.06 -9.71
CA GLU A 142 -8.15 4.86 -9.40
C GLU A 142 -7.36 4.27 -8.23
N ARG A 143 -8.06 3.83 -7.19
CA ARG A 143 -7.44 3.16 -6.04
C ARG A 143 -6.72 1.88 -6.47
N GLU A 144 -7.35 1.04 -7.29
CA GLU A 144 -6.74 -0.20 -7.80
C GLU A 144 -5.49 0.10 -8.64
N ARG A 145 -5.58 1.09 -9.54
CA ARG A 145 -4.45 1.55 -10.33
C ARG A 145 -3.29 2.02 -9.45
N LEU A 146 -3.55 2.89 -8.47
CA LEU A 146 -2.51 3.40 -7.56
C LEU A 146 -1.92 2.29 -6.69
N SER A 147 -2.71 1.30 -6.30
CA SER A 147 -2.21 0.12 -5.58
C SER A 147 -1.23 -0.67 -6.45
N ALA A 148 -1.57 -0.92 -7.72
CA ALA A 148 -0.70 -1.64 -8.64
C ALA A 148 0.60 -0.87 -8.95
N GLU A 149 0.52 0.45 -9.11
CA GLU A 149 1.71 1.32 -9.26
C GLU A 149 2.58 1.29 -8.00
N ASN A 150 1.98 1.29 -6.80
CA ASN A 150 2.71 1.20 -5.54
C ASN A 150 3.45 -0.14 -5.40
N ASP A 151 2.76 -1.25 -5.69
CA ASP A 151 3.35 -2.59 -5.65
C ASP A 151 4.53 -2.72 -6.63
N SER A 152 4.40 -2.16 -7.83
CA SER A 152 5.49 -2.09 -8.81
C SER A 152 6.68 -1.27 -8.30
N LEU A 153 6.45 -0.11 -7.70
CA LEU A 153 7.51 0.72 -7.14
C LEU A 153 8.21 0.05 -5.95
N GLN A 154 7.47 -0.64 -5.08
CA GLN A 154 8.04 -1.41 -3.99
C GLN A 154 8.96 -2.52 -4.51
N GLN A 155 8.54 -3.23 -5.56
CA GLN A 155 9.39 -4.24 -6.22
C GLN A 155 10.66 -3.64 -6.82
N GLN A 156 10.57 -2.47 -7.46
CA GLN A 156 11.73 -1.77 -8.01
C GLN A 156 12.72 -1.35 -6.92
N VAL A 157 12.22 -0.77 -5.82
CA VAL A 157 13.07 -0.37 -4.68
C VAL A 157 13.76 -1.59 -4.06
N LEU A 158 13.06 -2.71 -3.92
CA LEU A 158 13.67 -3.96 -3.43
C LEU A 158 14.75 -4.48 -4.39
N ALA A 159 14.50 -4.44 -5.70
CA ALA A 159 15.48 -4.86 -6.70
C ALA A 159 16.74 -3.99 -6.67
N GLU A 160 16.61 -2.67 -6.54
CA GLU A 160 17.75 -1.76 -6.43
C GLU A 160 18.54 -1.95 -5.13
N ARG A 161 17.85 -2.21 -4.01
CA ARG A 161 18.54 -2.54 -2.74
C ARG A 161 19.37 -3.81 -2.88
N LEU A 162 18.82 -4.87 -3.46
CA LEU A 162 19.55 -6.11 -3.69
C LEU A 162 20.75 -5.91 -4.62
N ARG A 163 20.61 -5.07 -5.66
CA ARG A 163 21.74 -4.70 -6.54
C ARG A 163 22.82 -3.94 -5.79
N GLY A 164 22.44 -3.01 -4.91
CA GLY A 164 23.35 -2.28 -4.03
C GLY A 164 24.12 -3.21 -3.10
N ASP A 165 23.41 -4.08 -2.37
CA ASP A 165 24.00 -5.05 -1.45
C ASP A 165 24.98 -6.00 -2.15
N ASP A 166 24.63 -6.48 -3.35
CA ASP A 166 25.50 -7.33 -4.17
C ASP A 166 26.76 -6.57 -4.64
N ALA A 167 26.63 -5.31 -5.03
CA ALA A 167 27.76 -4.47 -5.43
C ALA A 167 28.70 -4.21 -4.25
N GLU A 168 28.17 -3.87 -3.07
CA GLU A 168 28.95 -3.71 -1.85
C GLU A 168 29.68 -4.99 -1.46
N ARG A 169 29.01 -6.15 -1.56
CA ARG A 169 29.62 -7.45 -1.28
C ARG A 169 30.76 -7.75 -2.25
N ARG A 170 30.58 -7.49 -3.54
CA ARG A 170 31.63 -7.66 -4.55
C ARG A 170 32.83 -6.74 -4.28
N LEU A 171 32.55 -5.49 -3.93
CA LEU A 171 33.57 -4.51 -3.60
C LEU A 171 34.36 -4.93 -2.35
N ARG A 172 33.69 -5.42 -1.30
CA ARG A 172 34.34 -5.98 -0.11
C ARG A 172 35.24 -7.16 -0.45
N LEU A 173 34.76 -8.12 -1.25
CA LEU A 173 35.56 -9.27 -1.69
C LEU A 173 36.77 -8.85 -2.54
N ALA A 174 36.61 -7.84 -3.40
CA ALA A 174 37.70 -7.28 -4.19
C ALA A 174 38.77 -6.63 -3.29
N ARG A 175 38.35 -5.82 -2.30
CA ARG A 175 39.25 -5.23 -1.29
C ARG A 175 40.00 -6.30 -0.51
N GLU A 176 39.30 -7.30 0.03
CA GLU A 176 39.92 -8.40 0.78
C GLU A 176 40.97 -9.15 -0.05
N LYS A 177 40.68 -9.40 -1.34
CA LYS A 177 41.63 -10.04 -2.26
C LYS A 177 42.84 -9.15 -2.56
N ALA A 178 42.62 -7.86 -2.81
CA ALA A 178 43.68 -6.89 -3.06
C ALA A 178 44.61 -6.76 -1.84
N PHE A 179 44.04 -6.63 -0.63
CA PHE A 179 44.82 -6.62 0.61
C PHE A 179 45.64 -7.89 0.83
N ARG A 180 45.08 -9.06 0.52
CA ARG A 180 45.83 -10.33 0.64
C ARG A 180 47.07 -10.34 -0.25
N LEU A 181 46.93 -9.91 -1.51
CA LEU A 181 48.05 -9.84 -2.45
C LEU A 181 49.04 -8.75 -2.04
N PHE A 182 48.54 -7.58 -1.65
CA PHE A 182 49.36 -6.46 -1.17
C PHE A 182 50.26 -6.88 0.00
N ARG A 183 49.70 -7.53 1.03
CA ARG A 183 50.47 -8.06 2.17
C ARG A 183 51.54 -9.06 1.72
N LEU A 184 51.19 -9.99 0.84
CA LEU A 184 52.14 -10.99 0.32
C LEU A 184 53.33 -10.30 -0.35
N TYR A 185 53.09 -9.33 -1.22
CA TYR A 185 54.16 -8.62 -1.92
C TYR A 185 54.95 -7.68 -1.01
N LEU A 186 54.35 -7.09 0.02
CA LEU A 186 55.08 -6.35 1.04
C LEU A 186 56.04 -7.25 1.82
N PHE A 187 55.62 -8.48 2.18
CA PHE A 187 56.52 -9.45 2.81
C PHE A 187 57.67 -9.85 1.88
N MET A 188 57.37 -10.12 0.60
CA MET A 188 58.41 -10.42 -0.40
C MET A 188 59.37 -9.25 -0.58
N LEU A 189 58.86 -8.02 -0.66
CA LEU A 189 59.66 -6.81 -0.79
C LEU A 189 60.61 -6.66 0.40
N LYS A 190 60.10 -6.83 1.62
CA LYS A 190 60.91 -6.82 2.84
C LYS A 190 62.01 -7.88 2.82
N GLU A 191 61.65 -9.11 2.48
CA GLU A 191 62.59 -10.23 2.43
C GLU A 191 63.69 -10.01 1.37
N GLU A 192 63.32 -9.63 0.15
CA GLU A 192 64.28 -9.37 -0.93
C GLU A 192 65.18 -8.17 -0.61
N ARG A 193 64.65 -7.10 0.02
CA ARG A 193 65.47 -5.97 0.52
C ARG A 193 66.48 -6.40 1.58
N THR A 194 66.13 -7.33 2.47
CA THR A 194 67.09 -7.88 3.43
C THR A 194 68.15 -8.79 2.79
N ARG A 195 67.80 -9.51 1.72
CA ARG A 195 68.71 -10.40 0.98
C ARG A 195 69.68 -9.65 0.06
N LEU A 196 69.26 -8.49 -0.47
CA LEU A 196 70.02 -7.64 -1.40
C LEU A 196 71.33 -7.05 -0.85
N SER A 197 71.77 -7.44 0.34
CA SER A 197 73.13 -7.10 0.79
C SER A 197 74.23 -7.73 -0.08
N ASN A 198 73.98 -8.73 -0.95
CA ASN A 198 75.08 -9.37 -1.72
C ASN A 198 74.79 -10.07 -3.08
N ASP A 199 73.62 -10.00 -3.75
CA ASP A 199 73.38 -10.84 -4.96
C ASP A 199 72.78 -10.13 -6.21
N PRO A 200 73.12 -10.57 -7.45
CA PRO A 200 72.73 -9.94 -8.72
C PRO A 200 71.31 -10.27 -9.22
N SER A 201 70.47 -10.96 -8.44
CA SER A 201 69.08 -11.28 -8.80
C SER A 201 68.11 -10.09 -8.54
N ARG A 202 68.39 -8.93 -9.14
CA ARG A 202 67.62 -7.68 -8.99
C ARG A 202 66.20 -7.74 -9.59
N GLU A 203 65.94 -8.69 -10.48
CA GLU A 203 64.64 -8.84 -11.17
C GLU A 203 63.49 -9.19 -10.22
N ARG A 204 63.75 -9.96 -9.15
CA ARG A 204 62.73 -10.34 -8.17
C ARG A 204 62.30 -9.17 -7.29
N LEU A 205 63.24 -8.31 -6.92
CA LEU A 205 62.93 -7.07 -6.20
C LEU A 205 62.02 -6.18 -7.05
N LEU A 206 62.41 -5.90 -8.30
CA LEU A 206 61.62 -5.05 -9.19
C LEU A 206 60.20 -5.58 -9.36
N THR A 207 60.03 -6.90 -9.46
CA THR A 207 58.71 -7.54 -9.55
C THR A 207 57.88 -7.29 -8.27
N ALA A 208 58.49 -7.38 -7.09
CA ALA A 208 57.83 -7.09 -5.83
C ALA A 208 57.46 -5.61 -5.71
N GLU A 209 58.34 -4.70 -6.13
CA GLU A 209 58.10 -3.24 -6.11
C GLU A 209 56.91 -2.86 -7.00
N ILE A 210 56.94 -3.30 -8.26
CA ILE A 210 55.84 -3.06 -9.22
C ILE A 210 54.53 -3.65 -8.68
N ALA A 211 54.56 -4.84 -8.07
CA ALA A 211 53.38 -5.47 -7.51
C ALA A 211 52.83 -4.71 -6.30
N VAL A 212 53.70 -4.21 -5.41
CA VAL A 212 53.29 -3.37 -4.26
C VAL A 212 52.67 -2.07 -4.74
N GLU A 213 53.28 -1.36 -5.69
CA GLU A 213 52.73 -0.11 -6.26
C GLU A 213 51.38 -0.33 -6.94
N THR A 214 51.28 -1.39 -7.77
CA THR A 214 50.05 -1.71 -8.48
C THR A 214 48.92 -2.04 -7.51
N HIS A 215 49.20 -2.79 -6.45
CA HIS A 215 48.20 -3.14 -5.45
C HIS A 215 47.88 -1.98 -4.49
N ALA A 216 48.84 -1.11 -4.18
CA ALA A 216 48.59 0.14 -3.45
C ALA A 216 47.64 1.05 -4.22
N ALA A 217 47.92 1.31 -5.51
CA ALA A 217 47.03 2.10 -6.37
C ALA A 217 45.64 1.46 -6.54
N THR A 218 45.57 0.13 -6.57
CA THR A 218 44.29 -0.60 -6.59
C THR A 218 43.50 -0.38 -5.29
N LEU A 219 44.17 -0.42 -4.14
CA LEU A 219 43.54 -0.19 -2.83
C LEU A 219 43.13 1.27 -2.64
N GLU A 220 43.92 2.21 -3.14
CA GLU A 220 43.58 3.65 -3.22
C GLU A 220 42.32 3.85 -4.07
N ALA A 221 42.27 3.28 -5.28
CA ALA A 221 41.09 3.35 -6.15
C ALA A 221 39.85 2.68 -5.53
N LEU A 222 40.05 1.69 -4.65
CA LEU A 222 38.99 1.07 -3.86
C LEU A 222 38.64 1.86 -2.59
N GLY A 223 39.27 3.01 -2.32
CA GLY A 223 39.02 3.87 -1.17
C GLY A 223 39.54 3.30 0.16
N SER A 224 40.63 2.54 0.11
CA SER A 224 41.25 1.86 1.27
C SER A 224 42.72 2.25 1.48
N GLU A 225 43.10 3.47 1.06
CA GLU A 225 44.45 4.02 1.16
C GLU A 225 44.99 4.02 2.59
N ALA A 226 44.27 4.62 3.54
CA ALA A 226 44.73 4.69 4.94
C ALA A 226 44.95 3.31 5.59
N GLU A 227 44.10 2.34 5.26
CA GLU A 227 44.26 0.95 5.73
C GLU A 227 45.45 0.25 5.05
N ALA A 228 45.72 0.56 3.77
CA ALA A 228 46.89 0.06 3.05
C ALA A 228 48.18 0.63 3.63
N ASP A 229 48.24 1.93 3.89
CA ASP A 229 49.37 2.61 4.52
C ASP A 229 49.69 2.03 5.89
N GLN A 230 48.66 1.84 6.73
CA GLN A 230 48.86 1.24 8.05
C GLN A 230 49.44 -0.17 7.94
N GLN A 231 48.91 -1.01 7.04
CA GLN A 231 49.44 -2.37 6.85
C GLN A 231 50.85 -2.38 6.27
N ALA A 232 51.17 -1.45 5.39
CA ALA A 232 52.52 -1.29 4.85
C ALA A 232 53.51 -0.90 5.95
N ARG A 233 53.14 0.02 6.85
CA ARG A 233 53.93 0.37 8.04
C ARG A 233 54.11 -0.82 8.97
N ASP A 234 53.05 -1.56 9.26
CA ASP A 234 53.09 -2.71 10.16
C ASP A 234 54.02 -3.83 9.63
N ILE A 235 54.01 -4.07 8.32
CA ILE A 235 54.80 -5.15 7.69
C ILE A 235 56.24 -4.71 7.44
N LEU A 236 56.46 -3.58 6.77
CA LEU A 236 57.80 -3.10 6.40
C LEU A 236 58.55 -2.55 7.63
N GLY A 237 57.83 -1.98 8.59
CA GLY A 237 58.38 -1.14 9.65
C GLY A 237 58.59 0.29 9.17
N GLU A 238 58.62 1.24 10.11
CA GLU A 238 58.64 2.69 9.81
C GLU A 238 59.81 3.09 8.90
N ALA A 239 61.01 2.56 9.13
CA ALA A 239 62.20 2.92 8.35
C ALA A 239 62.09 2.52 6.87
N LEU A 240 61.70 1.28 6.58
CA LEU A 240 61.53 0.78 5.20
C LEU A 240 60.28 1.38 4.54
N PHE A 241 59.23 1.66 5.31
CA PHE A 241 58.03 2.33 4.81
C PHE A 241 58.36 3.75 4.33
N VAL A 242 59.06 4.55 5.14
CA VAL A 242 59.48 5.91 4.77
C VAL A 242 60.45 5.88 3.57
N GLU A 243 61.41 4.97 3.57
CA GLU A 243 62.36 4.80 2.45
C GLU A 243 61.63 4.52 1.13
N TYR A 244 60.61 3.66 1.16
CA TYR A 244 59.92 3.17 -0.03
C TYR A 244 58.77 4.08 -0.51
N PHE A 245 57.87 4.51 0.38
CA PHE A 245 56.66 5.28 0.02
C PHE A 245 56.85 6.79 0.08
N HIS A 246 57.77 7.29 0.91
CA HIS A 246 58.05 8.73 1.01
C HIS A 246 59.37 9.12 0.32
N GLY A 247 60.11 8.13 -0.16
CA GLY A 247 61.41 8.30 -0.78
C GLY A 247 62.47 8.71 0.24
N SER A 248 63.64 8.11 0.15
CA SER A 248 64.84 8.81 0.59
C SER A 248 64.96 10.09 -0.26
N GLY A 249 64.59 11.25 0.29
CA GLY A 249 65.30 12.47 -0.08
C GLY A 249 66.80 12.18 0.01
N PRO A 250 67.63 12.65 -0.94
CA PRO A 250 69.03 12.25 -1.02
C PRO A 250 69.69 12.44 0.35
N ALA A 251 70.32 11.37 0.84
CA ALA A 251 71.16 11.39 2.00
C ALA A 251 72.08 12.62 1.91
N THR A 252 71.95 13.51 2.90
CA THR A 252 72.86 14.61 3.17
C THR A 252 74.26 14.04 3.32
N ILE A 253 75.03 14.10 2.23
CA ILE A 253 76.48 14.02 2.26
C ILE A 253 76.96 15.43 2.60
N ASP A 254 77.78 15.51 3.65
CA ASP A 254 78.43 16.68 4.20
C ASP A 254 78.81 17.78 3.20
N ALA A 255 78.39 19.01 3.50
CA ALA A 255 79.19 20.19 3.26
C ALA A 255 78.87 21.24 4.34
N ALA A 256 79.82 21.40 5.25
CA ALA A 256 79.91 22.54 6.14
C ALA A 256 79.92 23.86 5.34
N GLU A 257 79.17 24.86 5.78
CA GLU A 257 79.76 26.09 6.32
C GLU A 257 78.71 27.02 6.95
N PRO A 258 79.13 27.90 7.89
CA PRO A 258 78.25 28.55 8.84
C PRO A 258 77.87 29.98 8.44
N GLY A 259 76.70 30.40 8.92
CA GLY A 259 76.40 31.80 9.19
C GLY A 259 75.40 32.42 8.23
N VAL A 260 74.21 32.75 8.75
CA VAL A 260 73.82 34.13 9.04
C VAL A 260 72.77 34.08 10.16
N ARG A 261 73.09 34.72 11.29
CA ARG A 261 72.13 35.08 12.32
C ARG A 261 71.25 36.22 11.80
N SER A 262 69.95 36.14 12.04
CA SER A 262 69.16 37.29 12.54
C SER A 262 67.79 36.85 13.09
N PRO A 263 67.18 37.63 13.99
CA PRO A 263 66.47 37.10 15.14
C PRO A 263 64.94 37.28 15.11
N SER A 264 64.28 36.44 15.93
CA SER A 264 63.08 36.66 16.75
C SER A 264 61.95 37.58 16.30
N ALA A 265 60.74 37.01 16.20
CA ALA A 265 59.50 37.52 16.82
C ALA A 265 58.44 36.40 16.77
N GLU A 266 58.14 35.76 17.90
CA GLU A 266 56.96 36.02 18.75
C GLU A 266 55.70 35.22 18.35
N THR A 267 55.43 34.21 19.18
CA THR A 267 54.18 34.05 19.93
C THR A 267 52.87 34.00 19.13
N ARG A 268 52.36 32.79 18.90
CA ARG A 268 50.93 32.50 19.11
C ARG A 268 50.71 31.00 19.37
N GLN A 269 50.64 30.66 20.66
CA GLN A 269 49.90 29.48 21.11
C GLN A 269 48.42 29.75 20.88
N GLN A 270 47.78 28.97 20.01
CA GLN A 270 46.35 28.71 20.07
C GLN A 270 46.18 27.21 20.26
N ALA A 271 45.71 26.85 21.45
CA ALA A 271 45.18 25.54 21.75
C ALA A 271 43.89 25.36 20.96
N GLU A 272 43.86 24.38 20.06
CA GLU A 272 42.64 23.90 19.44
C GLU A 272 41.91 23.01 20.45
N GLU A 273 40.84 23.57 21.01
CA GLU A 273 39.79 22.83 21.73
C GLU A 273 39.05 21.93 20.72
N PRO A 274 38.81 20.64 21.01
CA PRO A 274 38.01 19.80 20.13
C PRO A 274 36.54 20.25 20.14
N PRO A 275 35.83 20.20 19.00
CA PRO A 275 34.43 20.61 18.94
C PRO A 275 33.57 19.69 19.80
N SER A 276 32.93 20.29 20.81
CA SER A 276 31.87 19.68 21.60
C SER A 276 30.63 19.48 20.72
N TYR A 277 30.37 18.23 20.32
CA TYR A 277 29.11 17.87 19.69
C TYR A 277 28.00 17.87 20.75
N PRO A 278 26.87 18.58 20.53
CA PRO A 278 25.73 18.47 21.42
C PRO A 278 25.14 17.05 21.37
N PRO A 279 24.58 16.55 22.48
CA PRO A 279 23.96 15.23 22.50
C PRO A 279 22.84 15.16 21.47
N GLN A 280 22.89 14.15 20.61
CA GLN A 280 21.80 13.82 19.70
C GLN A 280 20.53 13.57 20.52
N GLN A 281 19.62 14.54 20.48
CA GLN A 281 18.25 14.33 20.92
C GLN A 281 17.61 13.32 19.96
N ALA A 282 17.04 12.26 20.53
CA ALA A 282 16.25 11.29 19.77
C ALA A 282 15.20 12.02 18.92
N PRO A 283 14.96 11.57 17.67
CA PRO A 283 14.01 12.23 16.79
C PRO A 283 12.62 12.21 17.44
N HIS A 284 12.15 13.39 17.79
CA HIS A 284 10.77 13.61 18.18
C HIS A 284 9.89 13.14 17.02
N MET A 285 9.19 12.00 17.19
CA MET A 285 8.15 11.59 16.26
C MET A 285 7.16 12.74 16.15
N ALA A 286 7.14 13.40 15.00
CA ALA A 286 6.10 14.37 14.68
C ALA A 286 4.75 13.65 14.76
N PRO A 287 3.73 14.24 15.42
CA PRO A 287 2.39 13.68 15.37
C PRO A 287 1.91 13.64 13.91
N PRO A 288 1.13 12.60 13.53
CA PRO A 288 0.67 12.45 12.15
C PRO A 288 -0.09 13.72 11.70
N PRO A 289 0.09 14.15 10.44
CA PRO A 289 -0.56 15.33 9.93
C PRO A 289 -2.08 15.16 10.04
N ARG A 290 -2.74 16.11 10.73
CA ARG A 290 -4.19 16.20 10.72
C ARG A 290 -4.63 16.50 9.28
N PHE A 291 -5.32 15.55 8.67
CA PHE A 291 -5.99 15.75 7.38
C PHE A 291 -6.90 16.98 7.48
N ARG A 292 -6.55 18.04 6.76
CA ARG A 292 -7.48 19.13 6.48
C ARG A 292 -8.43 18.65 5.38
N PRO A 293 -9.75 18.85 5.51
CA PRO A 293 -10.68 18.58 4.43
C PRO A 293 -10.29 19.45 3.23
N VAL A 294 -10.07 18.79 2.09
CA VAL A 294 -9.83 19.46 0.80
C VAL A 294 -11.14 20.12 0.38
N THR A 295 -11.24 21.44 0.55
CA THR A 295 -12.23 22.23 -0.17
C THR A 295 -11.82 22.28 -1.64
N PRO A 296 -12.65 21.81 -2.59
CA PRO A 296 -12.33 21.93 -4.00
C PRO A 296 -12.31 23.41 -4.41
N PRO A 297 -11.36 23.83 -5.26
CA PRO A 297 -11.30 25.20 -5.75
C PRO A 297 -12.53 25.53 -6.61
N PRO A 298 -13.10 26.75 -6.52
CA PRO A 298 -14.16 27.17 -7.40
C PRO A 298 -13.59 27.48 -8.78
N GLY A 299 -14.10 26.77 -9.79
CA GLY A 299 -13.91 27.14 -11.19
C GLY A 299 -12.81 26.36 -11.92
N VAL A 300 -13.14 25.13 -12.33
CA VAL A 300 -12.55 24.55 -13.53
C VAL A 300 -13.70 24.24 -14.48
N ALA A 301 -13.85 25.10 -15.50
CA ALA A 301 -14.73 24.84 -16.61
C ALA A 301 -14.21 23.63 -17.39
N VAL A 302 -15.01 22.57 -17.44
CA VAL A 302 -14.73 21.39 -18.26
C VAL A 302 -14.93 21.81 -19.73
N GLN A 303 -13.83 22.05 -20.45
CA GLN A 303 -13.84 22.11 -21.91
C GLN A 303 -13.87 20.69 -22.47
N THR A 304 -15.05 20.27 -22.93
CA THR A 304 -15.25 19.10 -23.77
C THR A 304 -14.82 19.40 -25.20
N THR A 305 -13.58 19.03 -25.56
CA THR A 305 -13.20 18.89 -26.97
C THR A 305 -12.28 17.68 -27.16
N GLY A 306 -12.66 16.78 -28.06
CA GLY A 306 -11.85 15.62 -28.44
C GLY A 306 -12.66 14.48 -29.02
N ALA A 307 -12.88 14.50 -30.34
CA ALA A 307 -13.59 13.48 -31.12
C ALA A 307 -12.87 12.12 -31.11
N PRO A 308 -13.59 10.99 -31.32
CA PRO A 308 -13.00 9.65 -31.27
C PRO A 308 -12.15 9.36 -32.52
N ALA A 309 -10.90 8.98 -32.28
CA ALA A 309 -10.01 8.44 -33.30
C ALA A 309 -10.47 7.05 -33.74
N ALA A 310 -10.38 6.81 -35.04
CA ALA A 310 -10.79 5.58 -35.72
C ALA A 310 -10.12 4.32 -35.12
N ALA A 311 -10.95 3.33 -34.82
CA ALA A 311 -10.54 2.00 -34.42
C ALA A 311 -9.78 1.30 -35.55
N GLN A 312 -8.55 0.86 -35.28
CA GLN A 312 -7.83 -0.09 -36.10
C GLN A 312 -8.39 -1.51 -35.87
N PRO A 313 -8.56 -2.33 -36.92
CA PRO A 313 -9.05 -3.70 -36.78
C PRO A 313 -7.97 -4.61 -36.18
N ALA A 314 -8.39 -5.45 -35.23
CA ALA A 314 -7.56 -6.46 -34.58
C ALA A 314 -7.05 -7.52 -35.58
N PRO A 315 -5.83 -8.06 -35.39
CA PRO A 315 -5.31 -9.15 -36.21
C PRO A 315 -6.08 -10.45 -35.96
N GLN A 316 -6.46 -11.12 -37.06
CA GLN A 316 -7.15 -12.41 -37.07
C GLN A 316 -6.28 -13.52 -36.43
N PRO A 317 -6.87 -14.43 -35.64
CA PRO A 317 -6.15 -15.59 -35.13
C PRO A 317 -5.87 -16.61 -36.26
N ALA A 318 -4.61 -17.01 -36.35
CA ALA A 318 -4.13 -18.02 -37.29
C ALA A 318 -4.85 -19.36 -37.09
N SER A 319 -5.29 -19.94 -38.21
CA SER A 319 -5.99 -21.20 -38.35
C SER A 319 -5.19 -22.36 -37.75
N ALA A 320 -5.88 -23.18 -36.96
CA ALA A 320 -5.39 -24.41 -36.38
C ALA A 320 -4.82 -25.37 -37.45
N GLY A 321 -3.56 -25.77 -37.27
CA GLY A 321 -2.93 -26.84 -38.03
C GLY A 321 -3.52 -28.19 -37.66
N THR A 322 -4.09 -28.87 -38.65
CA THR A 322 -4.54 -30.26 -38.60
C THR A 322 -3.37 -31.19 -38.27
N VAL A 323 -3.33 -31.69 -37.03
CA VAL A 323 -2.43 -32.77 -36.63
C VAL A 323 -3.03 -34.10 -37.09
N HIS A 324 -2.43 -34.70 -38.12
CA HIS A 324 -2.69 -36.08 -38.51
C HIS A 324 -2.27 -37.02 -37.38
N MET A 325 -3.25 -37.63 -36.70
CA MET A 325 -2.99 -38.75 -35.80
C MET A 325 -2.61 -40.00 -36.63
N LEU A 326 -1.37 -40.44 -36.44
CA LEU A 326 -0.87 -41.75 -36.85
C LEU A 326 -1.59 -42.85 -36.06
N ARG A 327 -2.24 -43.75 -36.80
CA ARG A 327 -2.94 -44.94 -36.31
C ARG A 327 -1.92 -46.04 -35.98
N PRO A 328 -1.88 -46.59 -34.75
CA PRO A 328 -0.99 -47.71 -34.46
C PRO A 328 -1.54 -49.02 -35.08
N ARG A 329 -0.65 -49.70 -35.81
CA ARG A 329 -0.81 -51.06 -36.34
C ARG A 329 -1.04 -52.05 -35.19
N GLN A 330 -2.09 -52.86 -35.27
CA GLN A 330 -2.18 -54.09 -34.48
C GLN A 330 -1.17 -55.12 -34.99
N PRO A 331 -0.42 -55.82 -34.11
CA PRO A 331 0.23 -57.06 -34.49
C PRO A 331 -0.79 -58.20 -34.46
N GLY A 332 -0.82 -58.95 -35.56
CA GLY A 332 -1.64 -60.13 -35.75
C GLY A 332 -1.25 -61.28 -34.84
N GLY A 333 -2.20 -62.19 -34.66
CA GLY A 333 -2.00 -63.45 -33.98
C GLY A 333 -1.09 -64.41 -34.75
N TYR A 334 -0.35 -65.18 -33.97
CA TYR A 334 -0.28 -66.63 -34.02
C TYR A 334 -0.30 -67.12 -32.57
#